data_AF-A0A645J1T8-F1
#
_entry.id   AF-A0A645J1T8-F1
#
_cell.length_a   1.000
_cell.length_b   1.000
_cell.length_c   1.000
_cell.angle_alpha   90.00
_cell.angle_beta   90.00
_cell.angle_gamma   90.00
#
_symmetry.space_group_name_H-M   'P 1'
#
loop_
_entity.id
_entity.type
_entity.pdbx_description
1 polymer ?
#
loop_
_entity_poly.entity_id
_entity_poly.type
_entity_poly.pdbx_seq_one_letter_code
_entity_poly.pdbx_strand_id
1 'polypeptide(L)'
;MGIPFVVSPGSLDMVNFNRPLPEEYKDRLAVRHALNTVLMRTNMEETLKIAGFMAEKLNRPGAKYRLILPRGGVSSYDAPGKAFYAPDITNAFINAMRDRTDKSKIIELDNHLNDAAFAAQAVQALLKLIRGEIG
;
A
#
# COMPACT_ATOMS: atom_id res chain seq x y z
N MET A 1 15.82 -5.20 14.82
CA MET A 1 15.03 -6.15 15.64
C MET A 1 14.58 -7.27 14.71
N GLY A 2 14.85 -8.54 15.03
CA GLY A 2 14.54 -9.71 14.18
C GLY A 2 13.08 -10.20 14.29
N ILE A 3 12.15 -9.29 14.54
CA ILE A 3 10.73 -9.60 14.72
C ILE A 3 10.11 -9.83 13.34
N PRO A 4 9.38 -10.94 13.11
CA PRO A 4 8.68 -11.14 11.85
C PRO A 4 7.52 -10.17 11.67
N PHE A 5 7.31 -9.67 10.46
CA PHE A 5 6.23 -8.72 10.17
C PHE A 5 5.55 -8.96 8.82
N VAL A 6 4.28 -8.58 8.73
CA VAL A 6 3.54 -8.52 7.47
C VAL A 6 3.28 -7.05 7.15
N VAL A 7 3.46 -6.67 5.89
CA VAL A 7 3.26 -5.30 5.41
C VAL A 7 2.37 -5.28 4.17
N SER A 8 1.59 -4.22 4.01
CA SER A 8 0.67 -3.98 2.90
C SER A 8 0.57 -2.47 2.63
N PRO A 9 0.29 -2.01 1.40
CA PRO A 9 0.28 -0.57 1.04
C PRO A 9 -1.02 0.16 1.42
N GLY A 10 -1.61 -0.14 2.58
CA GLY A 10 -2.90 0.44 2.98
C GLY A 10 -2.87 1.96 3.03
N SER A 11 -3.86 2.60 2.40
CA SER A 11 -4.02 4.07 2.30
C SER A 11 -2.83 4.81 1.67
N LEU A 12 -1.98 4.13 0.89
CA LEU A 12 -0.86 4.75 0.19
C LEU A 12 -1.30 5.69 -0.95
N ASP A 13 -2.55 5.57 -1.38
CA ASP A 13 -3.19 6.42 -2.37
C ASP A 13 -3.49 7.84 -1.89
N MET A 14 -3.26 8.18 -0.61
CA MET A 14 -3.68 9.47 -0.07
C MET A 14 -2.63 10.17 0.81
N VAL A 15 -2.58 11.50 0.68
CA VAL A 15 -1.86 12.41 1.57
C VAL A 15 -2.89 13.22 2.36
N ASN A 16 -2.69 13.30 3.68
CA ASN A 16 -3.61 13.99 4.58
C ASN A 16 -3.21 15.47 4.72
N PHE A 17 -4.18 16.37 4.55
CA PHE A 17 -4.02 17.80 4.79
C PHE A 17 -5.11 18.34 5.71
N ASN A 18 -4.75 19.37 6.48
CA ASN A 18 -5.74 20.27 7.08
C ASN A 18 -6.31 21.20 6.00
N ARG A 19 -7.49 21.76 6.23
CA ARG A 19 -8.06 22.78 5.33
C ARG A 19 -7.57 24.20 5.65
N PRO A 20 -7.40 25.05 4.61
CA PRO A 20 -7.48 24.73 3.18
C PRO A 20 -6.26 23.92 2.70
N LEU A 21 -6.39 23.27 1.53
CA LEU A 21 -5.26 22.60 0.89
C LEU A 21 -4.20 23.66 0.53
N PRO A 22 -2.88 23.41 0.72
CA PRO A 22 -1.84 24.35 0.33
C PRO A 22 -1.91 24.73 -1.16
N GLU A 23 -1.55 25.97 -1.47
CA GLU A 23 -1.65 26.54 -2.83
C GLU A 23 -0.91 25.69 -3.88
N GLU A 24 0.24 25.12 -3.52
CA GLU A 24 1.03 24.24 -4.38
C GLU A 24 0.31 22.94 -4.80
N TYR A 25 -0.74 22.56 -4.08
CA TYR A 25 -1.54 21.37 -4.36
C TYR A 25 -2.98 21.66 -4.78
N LYS A 26 -3.36 22.93 -5.00
CA LYS A 26 -4.76 23.33 -5.25
C LYS A 26 -5.43 22.61 -6.44
N ASP A 27 -4.64 22.25 -7.45
CA ASP A 27 -5.10 21.59 -8.68
C ASP A 27 -5.07 20.05 -8.59
N ARG A 28 -4.68 19.51 -7.43
CA ARG A 28 -4.62 18.08 -7.20
C ARG A 28 -6.01 17.53 -6.92
N LEU A 29 -6.25 16.30 -7.37
CA LEU A 29 -7.46 15.56 -7.02
C LEU A 29 -7.52 15.37 -5.50
N ALA A 30 -8.53 15.96 -4.88
CA ALA A 30 -8.70 15.92 -3.44
C ALA A 30 -10.18 15.78 -3.06
N VAL A 31 -10.44 15.11 -1.93
CA VAL A 31 -11.79 14.92 -1.38
C VAL A 31 -11.85 15.40 0.06
N ARG A 32 -12.98 15.99 0.43
CA ARG A 32 -13.27 16.31 1.82
C ARG A 32 -13.57 15.03 2.58
N HIS A 33 -12.73 14.70 3.56
CA HIS A 33 -12.95 13.55 4.44
C HIS A 33 -13.73 13.95 5.70
N ALA A 34 -13.39 15.10 6.30
CA ALA A 34 -14.04 15.60 7.52
C ALA A 34 -14.12 17.14 7.54
N LEU A 35 -14.54 17.73 8.66
CA LEU A 35 -14.64 19.19 8.82
C LEU A 35 -13.29 19.88 8.62
N ASN A 36 -12.20 19.32 9.14
CA ASN A 36 -10.88 19.94 9.03
C ASN A 36 -9.92 19.16 8.12
N THR A 37 -10.33 18.00 7.59
CA THR A 37 -9.44 17.09 6.85
C THR A 37 -9.82 16.98 5.38
N VAL A 38 -8.82 17.13 4.52
CA VAL A 38 -8.86 16.84 3.10
C VAL A 38 -7.85 15.74 2.79
N LEU A 39 -8.24 14.80 1.95
CA LEU A 39 -7.37 13.78 1.41
C LEU A 39 -7.01 14.19 -0.01
N MET A 40 -5.72 14.17 -0.34
CA MET A 40 -5.20 14.42 -1.68
C MET A 40 -4.71 13.11 -2.29
N ARG A 41 -5.11 12.81 -3.53
CA ARG A 41 -4.68 11.60 -4.25
C ARG A 41 -3.19 11.66 -4.58
N THR A 42 -2.44 10.63 -4.20
CA THR A 42 -1.06 10.45 -4.68
C THR A 42 -1.04 10.20 -6.18
N ASN A 43 -0.07 10.76 -6.89
CA ASN A 43 0.11 10.55 -8.32
C ASN A 43 1.08 9.38 -8.61
N MET A 44 1.31 9.11 -9.90
CA MET A 44 2.23 8.04 -10.34
C MET A 44 3.66 8.23 -9.80
N GLU A 45 4.20 9.44 -9.91
CA GLU A 45 5.57 9.75 -9.49
C GLU A 45 5.77 9.55 -7.98
N GLU A 46 4.84 10.07 -7.18
CA GLU A 46 4.82 9.92 -5.73
C GLU A 46 4.67 8.44 -5.34
N THR A 47 3.79 7.71 -6.00
CA THR A 47 3.60 6.27 -5.76
C THR A 47 4.88 5.48 -6.00
N LEU A 48 5.60 5.77 -7.09
CA LEU A 48 6.89 5.13 -7.38
C LEU A 48 7.99 5.52 -6.39
N LYS A 49 8.00 6.77 -5.91
CA LYS A 49 8.89 7.21 -4.83
C LYS A 49 8.63 6.45 -3.54
N ILE A 50 7.36 6.27 -3.16
CA ILE A 50 6.98 5.51 -1.97
C ILE A 50 7.38 4.03 -2.12
N ALA A 51 7.13 3.42 -3.29
CA ALA A 51 7.58 2.05 -3.58
C ALA A 51 9.10 1.90 -3.41
N GLY A 52 9.88 2.86 -3.93
CA GLY A 52 11.34 2.90 -3.76
C GLY A 52 11.75 2.94 -2.29
N PHE A 53 11.14 3.84 -1.51
CA PHE A 53 11.41 3.95 -0.07
C PHE A 53 11.04 2.67 0.68
N MET A 54 9.86 2.08 0.43
CA MET A 54 9.42 0.84 1.06
C MET A 54 10.38 -0.31 0.73
N ALA A 55 10.73 -0.49 -0.55
CA ALA A 55 11.64 -1.54 -0.99
C ALA A 55 13.03 -1.43 -0.32
N GLU A 56 13.57 -0.22 -0.20
CA GLU A 56 14.84 0.03 0.50
C GLU A 56 14.80 -0.48 1.96
N LYS A 57 13.68 -0.27 2.67
CA LYS A 57 13.52 -0.76 4.05
C LYS A 57 13.35 -2.26 4.12
N LEU A 58 12.63 -2.86 3.17
CA LEU A 58 12.39 -4.30 3.11
C LEU A 58 13.62 -5.11 2.72
N ASN A 59 14.53 -4.54 1.94
CA ASN A 59 15.77 -5.20 1.53
C ASN A 59 16.88 -5.19 2.60
N ARG A 60 16.59 -4.66 3.80
CA ARG A 60 17.56 -4.68 4.89
C ARG A 60 17.91 -6.12 5.29
N PRO A 61 19.19 -6.44 5.49
CA PRO A 61 19.61 -7.79 5.88
C PRO A 61 18.90 -8.28 7.15
N GLY A 62 18.50 -9.54 7.15
CA GLY A 62 17.83 -10.18 8.29
C GLY A 62 16.34 -9.83 8.45
N ALA A 63 15.74 -9.07 7.53
CA ALA A 63 14.30 -8.81 7.54
C ALA A 63 13.49 -10.09 7.24
N LYS A 64 12.69 -10.52 8.22
CA LYS A 64 11.72 -11.61 8.09
C LYS A 64 10.35 -11.02 7.83
N TYR A 65 9.92 -11.02 6.58
CA TYR A 65 8.68 -10.35 6.21
C TYR A 65 7.90 -11.06 5.13
N ARG A 66 6.62 -10.71 5.06
CA ARG A 66 5.76 -10.93 3.88
C ARG A 66 5.16 -9.60 3.46
N LEU A 67 5.24 -9.31 2.17
CA LEU A 67 4.58 -8.17 1.54
C LEU A 67 3.32 -8.69 0.87
N ILE A 68 2.16 -8.17 1.25
CA ILE A 68 0.88 -8.56 0.66
C ILE A 68 0.34 -7.37 -0.15
N LEU A 69 0.02 -7.62 -1.41
CA LEU A 69 -0.33 -6.60 -2.38
C LEU A 69 -1.77 -6.79 -2.88
N PRO A 70 -2.69 -5.86 -2.58
CA PRO A 70 -4.07 -5.93 -3.06
C PRO A 70 -4.19 -5.30 -4.45
N ARG A 71 -4.43 -6.12 -5.48
CA ARG A 71 -4.66 -5.62 -6.86
C ARG A 71 -6.03 -4.95 -7.01
N GLY A 72 -6.98 -5.27 -6.13
CA GLY A 72 -8.33 -4.70 -6.14
C GLY A 72 -8.40 -3.26 -5.61
N GLY A 73 -7.33 -2.77 -4.97
CA GLY A 73 -7.23 -1.40 -4.47
C GLY A 73 -6.71 -1.31 -3.03
N VAL A 74 -6.16 -0.15 -2.67
CA VAL A 74 -5.39 0.04 -1.42
C VAL A 74 -6.14 0.82 -0.33
N SER A 75 -7.34 1.32 -0.59
CA SER A 75 -8.12 2.09 0.39
C SER A 75 -9.61 2.09 0.05
N SER A 76 -10.47 2.49 0.99
CA SER A 76 -11.90 2.66 0.70
C SER A 76 -12.21 3.71 -0.39
N TYR A 77 -11.24 4.55 -0.77
CA TYR A 77 -11.35 5.52 -1.86
C TYR A 77 -10.79 4.98 -3.19
N ASP A 78 -9.97 3.94 -3.17
CA ASP A 78 -9.36 3.30 -4.33
C ASP A 78 -10.08 1.99 -4.68
N ALA A 79 -11.31 2.10 -5.16
CA ALA A 79 -12.12 0.96 -5.62
C ALA A 79 -13.04 1.38 -6.77
N PRO A 80 -13.53 0.46 -7.62
CA PRO A 80 -14.39 0.80 -8.75
C PRO A 80 -15.53 1.78 -8.37
N GLY A 81 -15.62 2.89 -9.11
CA GLY A 81 -16.61 3.96 -8.86
C GLY A 81 -16.29 4.90 -7.69
N LYS A 82 -15.12 4.79 -7.05
CA LYS A 82 -14.66 5.70 -5.99
C LYS A 82 -13.70 6.75 -6.51
N ALA A 83 -13.58 7.85 -5.75
CA ALA A 83 -12.88 9.05 -6.18
C ALA A 83 -11.38 8.84 -6.46
N PHE A 84 -10.71 7.93 -5.77
CA PHE A 84 -9.26 7.71 -5.90
C PHE A 84 -8.91 6.48 -6.73
N TYR A 85 -9.91 5.83 -7.34
CA TYR A 85 -9.72 4.61 -8.12
C TYR A 85 -8.78 4.85 -9.30
N ALA A 86 -7.59 4.25 -9.23
CA ALA A 86 -6.58 4.38 -10.26
C ALA A 86 -5.81 3.06 -10.41
N PRO A 87 -6.41 2.06 -11.08
CA PRO A 87 -5.83 0.72 -11.19
C PRO A 87 -4.43 0.73 -11.83
N ASP A 88 -4.15 1.65 -12.75
CA ASP A 88 -2.82 1.79 -13.35
C ASP A 88 -1.75 2.25 -12.35
N ILE A 89 -2.09 3.14 -11.41
CA ILE A 89 -1.19 3.60 -10.35
C ILE A 89 -0.96 2.46 -9.34
N THR A 90 -2.02 1.73 -8.98
CA THR A 90 -1.91 0.57 -8.08
C THR A 90 -1.05 -0.53 -8.72
N ASN A 91 -1.25 -0.82 -10.01
CA ASN A 91 -0.42 -1.77 -10.75
C ASN A 91 1.05 -1.32 -10.84
N ALA A 92 1.31 -0.03 -11.04
CA ALA A 92 2.67 0.51 -11.06
C ALA A 92 3.37 0.33 -9.71
N PHE A 93 2.67 0.55 -8.59
CA PHE A 93 3.20 0.25 -7.26
C PHE A 93 3.56 -1.23 -7.12
N ILE A 94 2.65 -2.12 -7.50
CA ILE A 94 2.83 -3.58 -7.40
C ILE A 94 4.04 -4.02 -8.22
N ASN A 95 4.14 -3.59 -9.48
CA ASN A 95 5.27 -3.90 -10.35
C ASN A 95 6.58 -3.38 -9.77
N ALA A 96 6.60 -2.14 -9.27
CA ALA A 96 7.79 -1.58 -8.63
C ALA A 96 8.23 -2.40 -7.40
N MET A 97 7.30 -2.87 -6.57
CA MET A 97 7.64 -3.73 -5.43
C MET A 97 8.16 -5.10 -5.88
N ARG A 98 7.56 -5.70 -6.92
CA ARG A 98 8.03 -6.97 -7.50
C ARG A 98 9.45 -6.89 -8.03
N ASP A 99 9.81 -5.76 -8.64
CA ASP A 99 11.12 -5.59 -9.25
C ASP A 99 12.20 -5.18 -8.24
N ARG A 100 11.80 -4.53 -7.15
CA ARG A 100 12.73 -3.96 -6.17
C ARG A 100 12.88 -4.80 -4.90
N THR A 101 12.08 -5.84 -4.70
CA THR A 101 12.14 -6.72 -3.52
C THR A 101 12.22 -8.20 -3.90
N ASP A 102 12.47 -9.06 -2.92
CA ASP A 102 12.47 -10.51 -3.10
C ASP A 102 11.06 -11.01 -3.43
N LYS A 103 10.85 -11.43 -4.68
CA LYS A 103 9.58 -11.94 -5.20
C LYS A 103 9.04 -13.12 -4.40
N SER A 104 9.88 -13.91 -3.74
CA SER A 104 9.44 -15.05 -2.90
C SER A 104 8.73 -14.60 -1.61
N LYS A 105 8.91 -13.34 -1.21
CA LYS A 105 8.29 -12.74 -0.03
C LYS A 105 6.99 -11.99 -0.35
N ILE A 106 6.58 -11.95 -1.61
CA ILE A 106 5.39 -11.24 -2.08
C ILE A 106 4.21 -12.20 -2.19
N ILE A 107 3.04 -11.75 -1.73
CA ILE A 107 1.75 -12.39 -1.95
C ILE A 107 0.86 -11.37 -2.66
N GLU A 108 0.59 -11.57 -3.94
CA GLU A 108 -0.37 -10.77 -4.70
C GLU A 108 -1.75 -11.40 -4.60
N LEU A 109 -2.77 -10.58 -4.36
CA LEU A 109 -4.17 -10.99 -4.30
C LEU A 109 -5.00 -10.12 -5.23
N ASP A 110 -5.94 -10.71 -5.97
CA ASP A 110 -6.90 -9.98 -6.79
C ASP A 110 -7.94 -9.21 -5.94
N ASN A 111 -7.94 -9.45 -4.62
CA ASN A 111 -8.78 -8.77 -3.64
C ASN A 111 -8.48 -7.29 -3.48
N HIS A 112 -9.49 -6.55 -3.04
CA HIS A 112 -9.33 -5.24 -2.46
C HIS A 112 -8.79 -5.37 -1.02
N LEU A 113 -8.01 -4.40 -0.53
CA LEU A 113 -7.40 -4.44 0.81
C LEU A 113 -8.41 -4.75 1.92
N ASN A 114 -9.63 -4.19 1.82
CA ASN A 114 -10.68 -4.34 2.82
C ASN A 114 -11.50 -5.64 2.71
N ASP A 115 -11.17 -6.54 1.79
CA ASP A 115 -11.86 -7.82 1.68
C ASP A 115 -11.47 -8.74 2.85
N ALA A 116 -12.43 -9.50 3.39
CA ALA A 116 -12.16 -10.46 4.46
C ALA A 116 -11.09 -11.51 4.07
N ALA A 117 -11.05 -11.90 2.80
CA ALA A 117 -10.03 -12.81 2.27
C ALA A 117 -8.61 -12.21 2.34
N PHE A 118 -8.46 -10.90 2.09
CA PHE A 118 -7.18 -10.20 2.24
C PHE A 118 -6.71 -10.24 3.70
N ALA A 119 -7.60 -9.91 4.63
CA ALA A 119 -7.30 -9.95 6.06
C ALA A 119 -6.92 -11.36 6.54
N ALA A 120 -7.65 -12.38 6.10
CA ALA A 120 -7.35 -13.78 6.42
C ALA A 120 -5.96 -14.18 5.91
N GLN A 121 -5.59 -13.77 4.69
CA GLN A 121 -4.27 -14.05 4.13
C GLN A 121 -3.14 -13.36 4.90
N ALA A 122 -3.37 -12.12 5.37
CA ALA A 122 -2.41 -11.39 6.20
C ALA A 122 -2.14 -12.09 7.53
N VAL A 123 -3.19 -12.52 8.23
CA VAL A 123 -3.06 -13.27 9.49
C VAL A 123 -2.36 -14.60 9.24
N GLN A 124 -2.75 -15.34 8.19
CA GLN A 124 -2.12 -16.62 7.87
C GLN A 124 -0.62 -16.46 7.57
N ALA A 125 -0.24 -15.45 6.79
CA ALA A 125 1.16 -15.14 6.48
C ALA A 125 1.96 -14.83 7.75
N LEU A 126 1.39 -14.03 8.66
CA LEU A 126 2.04 -13.69 9.93
C LEU A 126 2.24 -14.93 10.82
N LEU A 127 1.22 -15.79 10.96
CA LEU A 127 1.31 -16.99 11.77
C LEU A 127 2.41 -17.94 11.26
N LYS A 128 2.49 -18.14 9.94
CA LYS A 128 3.53 -18.95 9.30
C LYS A 128 4.94 -18.38 9.55
N LEU A 129 5.09 -17.05 9.46
CA LEU A 129 6.36 -16.36 9.76
C LEU A 129 6.78 -16.55 11.22
N ILE A 130 5.84 -16.40 12.17
CA ILE A 130 6.11 -16.58 13.61
C ILE A 130 6.51 -18.01 13.94
N ARG A 131 5.90 -19.01 13.28
CA ARG A 131 6.21 -20.43 13.46
C ARG A 131 7.49 -20.88 12.73
N GLY A 132 8.09 -20.01 11.91
CA GLY A 132 9.28 -20.35 11.12
C GLY A 132 9.00 -21.30 9.95
N GLU A 133 7.74 -21.45 9.55
CA GLU A 133 7.33 -22.30 8.42
C GLU A 133 7.69 -21.66 7.07
N ILE A 134 7.89 -20.34 7.05
CA ILE A 134 8.26 -19.55 5.87
C ILE A 134 9.29 -18.48 6.24
N GLY A 135 10.16 -18.12 5.28
CA GLY A 135 11.14 -17.04 5.36
C GLY A 135 10.92 -16.00 4.28
#